data_AF-A0A9P6XBQ5-F1
#
_entry.id   AF-A0A9P6XBQ5-F1
#
_cell.length_a   1.000
_cell.length_b   1.000
_cell.length_c   1.000
_cell.angle_alpha   90.00
_cell.angle_beta   90.00
_cell.angle_gamma   90.00
#
_symmetry.space_group_name_H-M   'P 1'
#
loop_
_entity.id
_entity.type
_entity.pdbx_description
1 polymer ?
#
loop_
_entity_poly.entity_id
_entity_poly.type
_entity_poly.pdbx_seq_one_letter_code
_entity_poly.pdbx_strand_id
1 'polypeptide(L)'
;MATIQEQLELMQQQITALQAQINDVNVTPMQSADDTASPLHSFGTRPHYDWSPSEALSQIMELGAPLHTSPLLPDSERKTIIESYPPMAHLDYKAPTTVPTVERLMNKGQKLEDNSLKHFQYLLSAAFRLI
;
A
#
# COMPACT_ATOMS: atom_id res chain seq x y z
N MET A 1 25.53 -26.00 17.90
CA MET A 1 25.59 -24.88 16.94
C MET A 1 25.45 -25.50 15.57
N ALA A 2 24.32 -25.29 14.90
CA ALA A 2 24.10 -25.85 13.56
C ALA A 2 25.15 -25.26 12.61
N THR A 3 25.81 -26.13 11.85
CA THR A 3 26.91 -25.71 10.97
C THR A 3 26.35 -25.02 9.73
N ILE A 4 27.09 -24.07 9.15
CA ILE A 4 26.68 -23.35 7.93
C ILE A 4 26.34 -24.32 6.78
N GLN A 5 26.96 -25.51 6.77
CA GLN A 5 26.63 -26.58 5.83
C GLN A 5 25.22 -27.14 6.03
N GLU A 6 24.79 -27.41 7.26
CA GLU A 6 23.41 -27.85 7.52
C GLU A 6 22.39 -26.80 7.08
N GLN A 7 22.71 -25.52 7.24
CA GLN A 7 21.81 -24.44 6.82
C GLN A 7 21.72 -24.35 5.29
N LEU A 8 22.81 -24.62 4.57
CA LEU A 8 22.83 -24.66 3.11
C LEU A 8 22.06 -25.87 2.57
N GLU A 9 22.23 -27.04 3.19
CA GLU A 9 21.50 -28.26 2.83
C GLU A 9 19.99 -28.09 3.04
N LEU A 10 19.58 -27.48 4.16
CA LEU A 10 18.17 -27.22 4.45
C LEU A 10 17.55 -26.26 3.44
N MET A 11 18.29 -25.22 3.03
CA MET A 11 17.85 -24.27 2.01
C MET A 11 17.71 -24.95 0.64
N GLN A 12 18.68 -25.78 0.27
CA GLN A 12 18.65 -26.51 -1.01
C GLN A 12 17.49 -27.51 -1.07
N GLN A 13 17.19 -28.17 0.05
CA GLN A 13 16.06 -29.08 0.16
C GLN A 13 14.72 -28.34 -0.01
N GLN A 14 14.61 -27.14 0.55
CA GLN A 14 13.41 -26.29 0.41
C GLN A 14 13.20 -25.84 -1.05
N ILE A 15 14.28 -25.48 -1.76
CA ILE A 15 14.21 -25.11 -3.18
C ILE A 15 13.76 -26.31 -4.04
N THR A 16 14.29 -27.50 -3.74
CA THR A 16 13.96 -28.73 -4.48
C THR A 16 12.48 -29.11 -4.29
N ALA A 17 11.94 -28.97 -3.07
CA ALA A 17 10.54 -29.22 -2.78
C ALA A 17 9.59 -28.26 -3.54
N LEU A 18 9.95 -26.98 -3.62
CA LEU A 18 9.19 -25.99 -4.39
C LEU A 18 9.21 -26.31 -5.89
N GLN A 19 10.34 -26.78 -6.42
CA GLN A 19 10.46 -27.09 -7.84
C GLN A 19 9.69 -28.35 -8.25
N ALA A 20 9.61 -29.36 -7.37
CA ALA A 20 8.75 -30.52 -7.58
C ALA A 20 7.26 -30.13 -7.63
N GLN A 21 6.84 -29.19 -6.76
CA GLN A 21 5.45 -28.70 -6.73
C GLN A 21 5.05 -27.95 -8.01
N ILE A 22 6.01 -27.27 -8.67
CA ILE A 22 5.77 -26.57 -9.94
C ILE A 22 5.66 -27.55 -11.11
N ASN A 23 6.46 -28.62 -11.10
CA ASN A 23 6.45 -29.61 -12.19
C ASN A 23 5.22 -30.53 -12.19
N ASP A 24 4.54 -30.68 -11.05
CA ASP A 24 3.25 -31.40 -10.95
C ASP A 24 2.05 -30.60 -11.50
N VAL A 25 2.24 -29.35 -11.92
CA VAL A 25 1.22 -28.57 -12.61
C VAL A 25 1.13 -29.06 -14.06
N ASN A 26 0.40 -30.16 -14.25
CA ASN A 26 0.09 -30.72 -15.57
C ASN A 26 -0.72 -29.71 -16.39
N VAL A 27 -0.04 -28.98 -17.28
CA VAL A 27 -0.65 -28.04 -18.23
C VAL A 27 -1.31 -28.86 -19.36
N THR A 28 -2.53 -29.33 -19.11
CA THR A 28 -3.36 -29.93 -20.16
C THR A 28 -3.94 -28.80 -21.04
N PRO A 29 -3.86 -28.88 -22.39
CA PRO A 29 -4.35 -27.82 -23.27
C PRO A 29 -5.88 -27.70 -23.20
N MET A 30 -6.38 -26.46 -23.24
CA MET A 30 -7.80 -26.11 -23.18
C MET A 30 -8.65 -26.86 -24.22
N GLN A 31 -9.61 -27.66 -23.75
CA GLN A 31 -10.82 -27.96 -24.50
C GLN A 31 -12.03 -27.50 -23.69
N SER A 32 -12.74 -26.53 -24.29
CA SER A 32 -13.99 -25.97 -23.83
C SER A 32 -15.07 -27.05 -23.82
N ALA A 33 -15.64 -27.34 -22.66
CA ALA A 33 -16.95 -27.94 -22.53
C ALA A 33 -17.70 -27.14 -21.45
N ASP A 34 -18.75 -26.49 -21.93
CA ASP A 34 -19.75 -25.73 -21.18
C ASP A 34 -20.49 -26.64 -20.19
N ASP A 35 -21.14 -26.03 -19.20
CA ASP A 35 -22.05 -26.65 -18.22
C ASP A 35 -21.43 -27.56 -17.14
N THR A 36 -20.83 -26.92 -16.13
CA THR A 36 -21.14 -27.06 -14.69
C THR A 36 -20.14 -26.17 -13.95
N ALA A 37 -20.50 -24.91 -13.70
CA ALA A 37 -19.65 -23.99 -12.95
C ALA A 37 -19.65 -24.34 -11.45
N SER A 38 -18.93 -25.42 -11.10
CA SER A 38 -18.38 -25.54 -9.74
C SER A 38 -17.35 -24.42 -9.58
N PRO A 39 -17.41 -23.58 -8.53
CA PRO A 39 -16.45 -22.51 -8.35
C PRO A 39 -15.04 -23.10 -8.26
N LEU A 40 -14.22 -22.87 -9.30
CA LEU A 40 -12.83 -23.34 -9.41
C LEU A 40 -11.93 -22.77 -8.30
N HIS A 41 -12.40 -21.75 -7.58
CA HIS A 41 -11.73 -21.17 -6.43
C HIS A 41 -12.75 -21.02 -5.30
N SER A 42 -12.63 -21.87 -4.28
CA SER A 42 -13.04 -21.43 -2.94
C SER A 42 -12.09 -20.30 -2.60
N PHE A 43 -12.52 -19.05 -2.81
CA PHE A 43 -11.86 -17.91 -2.18
C PHE A 43 -12.06 -18.14 -0.69
N GLY A 44 -11.12 -18.86 -0.06
CA GLY A 44 -11.12 -19.06 1.38
C GLY A 44 -11.34 -17.69 1.99
N THR A 45 -12.41 -17.56 2.76
CA THR A 45 -12.72 -16.30 3.43
C THR A 45 -11.48 -15.90 4.19
N ARG A 46 -10.89 -14.76 3.81
CA ARG A 46 -9.70 -14.21 4.48
C ARG A 46 -9.96 -14.29 5.98
N PRO A 47 -9.08 -14.93 6.76
CA PRO A 47 -9.27 -15.02 8.19
C PRO A 47 -9.53 -13.61 8.73
N HIS A 48 -10.68 -13.43 9.36
CA HIS A 48 -11.05 -12.16 9.95
C HIS A 48 -10.25 -12.03 11.25
N TYR A 49 -9.26 -11.15 11.25
CA TYR A 49 -8.52 -10.83 12.46
C TYR A 49 -9.12 -9.55 13.05
N ASP A 50 -10.07 -9.74 13.97
CA ASP A 50 -10.57 -8.67 14.83
C ASP A 50 -9.50 -8.31 15.85
N TRP A 51 -8.46 -7.59 15.40
CA TRP A 51 -7.52 -7.01 16.34
C TRP A 51 -8.19 -5.83 17.04
N SER A 52 -8.31 -5.95 18.36
CA SER A 52 -8.70 -4.84 19.24
C SER A 52 -7.47 -4.39 20.04
N PRO A 53 -7.15 -3.09 20.06
CA PRO A 53 -6.06 -2.60 20.90
C PRO A 53 -6.39 -2.84 22.38
N SER A 54 -5.38 -3.14 23.21
CA SER A 54 -5.57 -3.17 24.65
C SER A 54 -5.90 -1.77 25.18
N GLU A 55 -6.57 -1.67 26.33
CA GLU A 55 -6.91 -0.37 26.93
C GLU A 55 -5.67 0.49 27.18
N ALA A 56 -4.57 -0.12 27.63
CA ALA A 56 -3.28 0.56 27.81
C ALA A 56 -2.74 1.11 26.49
N LEU A 57 -2.78 0.34 25.40
CA LEU A 57 -2.33 0.81 24.08
C LEU A 57 -3.25 1.90 23.52
N SER A 58 -4.55 1.76 23.71
CA SER A 58 -5.54 2.75 23.31
C SER A 58 -5.32 4.09 23.99
N GLN A 59 -4.98 4.08 25.29
CA GLN A 59 -4.62 5.29 26.04
C GLN A 59 -3.27 5.86 25.61
N ILE A 60 -2.21 5.03 25.48
CA ILE A 60 -0.87 5.49 25.12
C ILE A 60 -0.84 6.12 23.72
N MET A 61 -1.57 5.52 22.78
CA MET A 61 -1.60 5.99 21.39
C MET A 61 -2.77 6.92 21.10
N GLU A 62 -3.58 7.25 22.11
CA GLU A 62 -4.77 8.10 21.98
C GLU A 62 -5.68 7.68 20.80
N LEU A 63 -5.88 6.38 20.60
CA LEU A 63 -6.57 5.84 19.40
C LEU A 63 -8.04 6.29 19.30
N GLY A 64 -8.63 6.74 20.41
CA GLY A 64 -9.97 7.32 20.46
C GLY A 64 -10.02 8.83 20.18
N ALA A 65 -8.87 9.50 20.04
CA ALA A 65 -8.80 10.92 19.76
C ALA A 65 -9.05 11.19 18.26
N PRO A 66 -9.92 12.16 17.92
CA PRO A 66 -10.24 12.45 16.54
C PRO A 66 -9.07 13.13 15.82
N LEU A 67 -8.43 12.39 14.89
CA LEU A 67 -7.23 12.83 14.16
C LEU A 67 -7.38 14.15 13.39
N HIS A 68 -8.60 14.51 13.00
CA HIS A 68 -8.87 15.65 12.11
C HIS A 68 -9.58 16.83 12.78
N THR A 69 -10.04 16.66 14.02
CA THR A 69 -10.72 17.74 14.77
C THR A 69 -9.93 18.18 16.00
N SER A 70 -8.84 17.50 16.33
CA SER A 70 -7.90 17.96 17.34
C SER A 70 -7.32 19.34 16.97
N PRO A 71 -7.09 20.20 17.98
CA PRO A 71 -6.48 21.50 17.76
C PRO A 71 -5.11 21.33 17.09
N LEU A 72 -4.84 22.17 16.08
CA LEU A 72 -3.55 22.15 15.39
C LEU A 72 -2.44 22.44 16.38
N LEU A 73 -1.39 21.62 16.33
CA LEU A 73 -0.15 21.88 17.06
C LEU A 73 0.40 23.26 16.67
N PRO A 74 0.96 24.02 17.64
CA PRO A 74 1.62 25.28 17.34
C PRO A 74 2.82 25.03 16.40
N ASP A 75 3.10 26.01 15.53
CA ASP A 75 4.13 25.88 14.49
C ASP A 75 5.50 25.48 15.05
N SER A 76 5.84 25.92 16.27
CA SER A 76 7.07 25.55 16.97
C SER A 76 7.15 24.05 17.29
N GLU A 77 6.07 23.45 17.79
CA GLU A 77 6.03 22.02 18.09
C GLU A 77 6.00 21.17 16.82
N ARG A 78 5.24 21.63 15.81
CA ARG A 78 5.22 20.96 14.50
C ARG A 78 6.61 20.92 13.88
N LYS A 79 7.37 22.01 13.97
CA LYS A 79 8.75 22.09 13.48
C LYS A 79 9.67 21.14 14.23
N THR A 80 9.59 21.10 15.56
CA THR A 80 10.37 20.18 16.40
C THR A 80 10.12 18.72 16.05
N ILE A 81 8.86 18.32 15.83
CA ILE A 81 8.51 16.94 15.44
C ILE A 81 9.15 16.59 14.09
N ILE A 82 9.02 17.48 13.10
CA ILE A 82 9.59 17.27 11.76
C ILE A 82 11.12 17.16 11.81
N GLU A 83 11.79 18.04 12.55
CA GLU A 83 13.26 18.06 12.67
C GLU A 83 13.79 16.90 13.50
N SER A 84 13.00 16.40 14.47
CA SER A 84 13.36 15.24 15.29
C SER A 84 13.22 13.90 14.56
N TYR A 85 12.53 13.87 13.42
CA TYR A 85 12.31 12.63 12.68
C TYR A 85 13.59 12.28 11.90
N PRO A 86 14.29 11.18 12.23
CA PRO A 86 15.64 10.93 11.70
C PRO A 86 15.74 10.89 10.16
N PRO A 87 14.75 10.36 9.42
CA PRO A 87 14.73 10.43 7.96
C PRO A 87 14.59 11.85 7.39
N MET A 88 14.05 12.80 8.16
CA MET A 88 13.77 14.18 7.74
C MET A 88 14.79 15.18 8.29
N ALA A 89 15.54 14.85 9.34
CA ALA A 89 16.49 15.74 10.02
C ALA A 89 17.58 16.35 9.12
N HIS A 90 17.87 15.72 7.98
CA HIS A 90 18.84 16.18 6.97
C HIS A 90 18.26 16.22 5.56
N LEU A 91 16.93 16.17 5.43
CA LEU A 91 16.28 16.17 4.13
C LEU A 91 16.19 17.60 3.61
N ASP A 92 17.07 17.95 2.68
CA ASP A 92 16.89 19.12 1.81
C ASP A 92 15.79 18.84 0.79
N TYR A 93 14.53 18.91 1.22
CA TYR A 93 13.40 18.71 0.32
C TYR A 93 13.44 19.77 -0.79
N LYS A 94 13.70 19.31 -2.02
CA LYS A 94 13.49 20.08 -3.24
C LYS A 94 12.22 19.58 -3.88
N ALA A 95 11.20 20.42 -3.90
CA ALA A 95 9.97 20.12 -4.64
C ALA A 95 10.36 19.74 -6.07
N PRO A 96 9.92 18.58 -6.59
CA PRO A 96 10.21 18.19 -7.95
C PRO A 96 9.78 19.30 -8.92
N THR A 97 10.71 19.78 -9.75
CA THR A 97 10.43 20.76 -10.79
C THR A 97 9.59 20.17 -11.93
N THR A 98 9.25 18.89 -11.85
CA THR A 98 8.45 18.16 -12.84
C THR A 98 7.10 18.80 -13.08
N VAL A 99 6.38 19.28 -12.07
CA VAL A 99 5.04 19.86 -12.27
C VAL A 99 5.10 21.18 -13.07
N PRO A 100 5.89 22.20 -12.69
CA PRO A 100 6.02 23.43 -13.50
C PRO A 100 6.64 23.18 -14.87
N THR A 101 7.55 22.20 -14.98
CA THR A 101 8.23 21.87 -16.24
C THR A 101 7.29 21.19 -17.22
N VAL A 102 6.50 20.21 -16.76
CA VAL A 102 5.50 19.52 -17.57
C VAL A 102 4.42 20.50 -18.03
N GLU A 103 3.93 21.37 -17.14
CA GLU A 103 2.93 22.38 -17.51
C GLU A 103 3.41 23.33 -18.62
N ARG A 104 4.70 23.69 -18.64
CA ARG A 104 5.30 24.50 -19.71
C ARG A 104 5.41 23.74 -21.03
N LEU A 105 5.57 22.42 -20.98
CA LEU A 105 5.72 21.56 -22.15
C LEU A 105 4.38 21.09 -22.72
N MET A 106 3.28 21.23 -21.97
CA MET A 106 1.95 20.80 -22.41
C MET A 106 1.35 21.74 -23.46
N ASN A 107 0.73 21.15 -24.48
CA ASN A 107 -0.07 21.89 -25.44
C ASN A 107 -1.44 22.27 -24.86
N LYS A 108 -2.19 23.13 -25.56
CA LYS A 108 -3.48 23.65 -25.09
C LYS A 108 -4.52 22.55 -24.81
N GLY A 109 -4.56 21.49 -25.62
CA GLY A 109 -5.48 20.37 -25.44
C GLY A 109 -5.16 19.57 -24.18
N GLN A 110 -3.90 19.21 -23.99
CA GLN A 110 -3.41 18.52 -22.79
C GLN A 110 -3.69 19.30 -21.51
N LYS A 111 -3.56 20.64 -21.54
CA LYS A 111 -3.88 21.50 -20.39
C LYS A 111 -5.36 21.46 -20.02
N LEU A 112 -6.24 21.39 -21.02
CA LEU A 112 -7.69 21.28 -20.78
C LEU A 112 -8.07 19.94 -20.19
N GLU A 113 -7.47 18.85 -20.67
CA GLU A 113 -7.68 17.50 -20.14
C GLU A 113 -7.16 17.34 -18.70
N ASP A 114 -5.98 17.88 -18.39
CA ASP A 114 -5.45 17.86 -17.02
C ASP A 114 -6.33 18.70 -16.07
N ASN A 115 -6.84 19.84 -16.53
CA ASN A 115 -7.75 20.67 -15.74
C ASN A 115 -9.08 19.96 -15.48
N SER A 116 -9.66 19.30 -16.48
CA SER A 116 -10.90 18.54 -16.32
C SER A 116 -10.71 17.37 -15.37
N LEU A 117 -9.58 16.66 -15.46
CA LEU A 117 -9.26 15.56 -14.55
C LEU A 117 -9.15 16.02 -13.08
N LYS A 118 -8.47 17.15 -12.84
CA LYS A 118 -8.38 17.77 -11.50
C LYS A 118 -9.77 18.16 -10.98
N HIS A 119 -10.63 18.71 -11.83
CA HIS A 119 -11.99 19.08 -11.46
C HIS A 119 -12.82 17.84 -11.07
N PHE A 120 -12.76 16.77 -11.87
CA PHE A 120 -13.44 15.51 -11.53
C PHE A 120 -12.93 14.91 -10.23
N GLN A 121 -11.61 14.91 -10.00
CA GLN A 121 -11.03 14.43 -8.76
C GLN A 121 -11.54 15.23 -7.54
N TYR A 122 -11.56 16.56 -7.65
CA TYR A 122 -12.08 17.42 -6.58
C TYR A 122 -13.54 17.10 -6.27
N LEU A 123 -14.39 17.03 -7.30
CA LEU A 123 -15.81 16.74 -7.15
C LEU A 123 -16.07 15.36 -6.52
N LEU A 124 -15.38 14.33 -7.00
CA LEU A 124 -15.48 12.98 -6.47
C LEU A 124 -14.99 12.92 -5.02
N SER A 125 -13.86 13.56 -4.71
CA SER A 125 -13.33 13.60 -3.34
C SER A 125 -14.26 14.30 -2.36
N ALA A 126 -15.04 15.29 -2.81
CA ALA A 126 -16.05 15.96 -1.99
C ALA A 126 -17.28 15.07 -1.77
N ALA A 127 -17.73 14.34 -2.81
CA ALA A 127 -18.88 13.44 -2.71
C ALA A 127 -18.62 12.26 -1.75
N PHE A 128 -17.42 11.67 -1.77
CA PHE A 128 -17.06 10.56 -0.89
C PHE A 128 -16.72 10.96 0.56
N ARG A 129 -16.67 12.25 0.88
CA ARG A 129 -16.49 12.75 2.27
C ARG A 129 -17.79 13.11 2.97
N LEU A 130 -18.93 13.03 2.26
CA LEU A 130 -20.27 13.34 2.78
C LEU A 130 -21.12 12.10 3.10
N ILE A 131 -20.53 10.91 2.99
CA ILE A 131 -21.13 9.61 3.37
C ILE A 131 -20.27 9.03 4.50
#